data_AF-A0A2I8AH42-F1
#
_entry.id   AF-A0A2I8AH42-F1
#
_cell.length_a   1.000
_cell.length_b   1.000
_cell.length_c   1.000
_cell.angle_alpha   90.00
_cell.angle_beta   90.00
_cell.angle_gamma   90.00
#
_symmetry.space_group_name_H-M   'P 1'
#
loop_
_entity.id
_entity.type
_entity.pdbx_description
1 polymer ?
#
loop_
_entity_poly.entity_id
_entity_poly.type
_entity_poly.pdbx_seq_one_letter_code
_entity_poly.pdbx_strand_id
1 'polypeptide(L)'
;MATKRYVTKYRFLKETYERITAKSISDITWYRLVASLKQYFSLEIESPNAQSIVETYAYLKRKCPAFSFRTSDFNERWQAFKHFYDAQLVRYTGQQFLVALADYLTLFCHSRQRKSRNQGESGK
;
A
#
# COMPACT_ATOMS: atom_id res chain seq x y z
N MET A 1 -23.16 -15.80 4.67
CA MET A 1 -23.90 -14.85 3.80
C MET A 1 -23.47 -13.43 4.14
N ALA A 2 -23.22 -12.58 3.14
CA ALA A 2 -22.91 -11.17 3.39
C ALA A 2 -24.19 -10.41 3.77
N THR A 3 -24.11 -9.51 4.75
CA THR A 3 -25.24 -8.66 5.13
C THR A 3 -25.59 -7.69 4.00
N LYS A 4 -26.85 -7.23 3.93
CA LYS A 4 -27.25 -6.16 3.00
C LYS A 4 -26.35 -4.91 3.17
N ARG A 5 -25.99 -4.60 4.42
CA ARG A 5 -25.06 -3.52 4.78
C ARG A 5 -23.68 -3.71 4.18
N TYR A 6 -23.10 -4.91 4.31
CA TYR A 6 -21.82 -5.25 3.72
C TYR A 6 -21.84 -5.05 2.20
N VAL A 7 -22.86 -5.59 1.52
CA VAL A 7 -22.96 -5.51 0.04
C VAL A 7 -23.07 -4.06 -0.43
N THR A 8 -23.90 -3.25 0.22
CA THR A 8 -24.03 -1.81 -0.10
C THR A 8 -22.70 -1.09 0.10
N LYS A 9 -22.03 -1.30 1.24
CA LYS A 9 -20.75 -0.65 1.52
C LYS A 9 -19.65 -1.11 0.56
N TYR A 10 -19.62 -2.40 0.22
CA TYR A 10 -18.69 -2.97 -0.73
C TYR A 10 -18.81 -2.34 -2.13
N ARG A 11 -20.03 -2.09 -2.61
CA ARG A 11 -20.27 -1.39 -3.88
C ARG A 11 -19.86 0.08 -3.79
N PHE A 12 -20.26 0.77 -2.72
CA PHE A 12 -19.88 2.17 -2.50
C PHE A 12 -18.36 2.38 -2.49
N LEU A 13 -17.61 1.48 -1.86
CA LEU A 13 -16.15 1.52 -1.86
C LEU A 13 -15.57 1.31 -3.27
N LYS A 14 -16.17 0.43 -4.08
CA LYS A 14 -15.78 0.24 -5.49
C LYS A 14 -15.98 1.53 -6.29
N GLU A 15 -17.18 2.11 -6.21
CA GLU A 15 -17.52 3.36 -6.91
C GLU A 15 -16.59 4.50 -6.49
N THR A 16 -16.23 4.57 -5.21
CA THR A 16 -15.27 5.55 -4.68
C THR A 16 -13.89 5.39 -5.34
N TYR A 17 -13.39 4.16 -5.44
CA TYR A 17 -12.12 3.86 -6.10
C TYR A 17 -12.15 4.23 -7.59
N GLU A 18 -13.21 3.83 -8.32
CA GLU A 18 -13.36 4.08 -9.76
C GLU A 18 -13.46 5.58 -10.06
N ARG A 19 -14.19 6.33 -9.21
CA ARG A 19 -14.31 7.78 -9.30
C ARG A 19 -12.95 8.47 -9.15
N ILE A 20 -12.15 8.09 -8.15
CA ILE A 20 -10.85 8.73 -7.91
C ILE A 20 -9.85 8.38 -9.02
N THR A 21 -9.82 7.12 -9.43
CA THR A 21 -8.91 6.64 -10.47
C THR A 21 -9.37 6.98 -11.89
N ALA A 22 -10.59 7.49 -12.06
CA ALA A 22 -11.24 7.77 -13.34
C ALA A 22 -11.24 6.55 -14.29
N LYS A 23 -11.36 5.34 -13.72
CA LYS A 23 -11.33 4.07 -14.46
C LYS A 23 -12.31 3.09 -13.84
N SER A 24 -13.19 2.51 -14.66
CA SER A 24 -14.01 1.38 -14.22
C SER A 24 -13.19 0.11 -14.15
N ILE A 25 -13.57 -0.79 -13.25
CA ILE A 25 -12.95 -2.09 -13.07
C ILE A 25 -14.00 -3.19 -12.93
N SER A 26 -13.65 -4.39 -13.37
CA SER A 26 -14.49 -5.57 -13.19
C SER A 26 -14.58 -5.97 -11.71
N ASP A 27 -15.67 -6.67 -11.34
CA ASP A 27 -15.87 -7.14 -9.97
C ASP A 27 -14.77 -8.09 -9.49
N ILE A 28 -14.22 -8.92 -10.39
CA ILE A 28 -13.09 -9.79 -10.08
C ILE A 28 -11.81 -8.98 -9.79
N THR A 29 -11.61 -7.86 -10.49
CA THR A 29 -10.47 -6.96 -10.24
C THR A 29 -10.64 -6.26 -8.90
N TRP A 30 -11.85 -5.77 -8.61
CA TRP A 30 -12.19 -5.17 -7.33
C TRP A 30 -12.02 -6.16 -6.17
N TYR A 31 -12.48 -7.40 -6.32
CA TYR A 31 -12.29 -8.46 -5.33
C TYR A 31 -10.82 -8.73 -5.00
N ARG A 32 -9.97 -8.85 -6.03
CA ARG A 32 -8.52 -9.01 -5.85
C ARG A 32 -7.90 -7.79 -5.17
N LEU A 33 -8.35 -6.59 -5.53
CA LEU A 33 -7.89 -5.35 -4.89
C LEU A 33 -8.25 -5.32 -3.41
N VAL A 34 -9.49 -5.65 -3.06
CA VAL A 34 -9.95 -5.72 -1.66
C VAL A 34 -9.13 -6.73 -0.87
N ALA A 35 -8.78 -7.89 -1.45
CA ALA A 35 -7.90 -8.86 -0.80
C ALA A 35 -6.51 -8.27 -0.50
N SER A 36 -5.92 -7.55 -1.45
CA SER A 36 -4.64 -6.85 -1.21
C SER A 36 -4.78 -5.73 -0.17
N LEU A 37 -5.87 -4.96 -0.20
CA LEU A 37 -6.12 -3.90 0.78
C LEU A 37 -6.34 -4.47 2.19
N LYS A 38 -6.98 -5.63 2.31
CA LYS A 38 -7.07 -6.38 3.57
C LYS A 38 -5.70 -6.76 4.11
N GLN A 39 -4.82 -7.26 3.23
CA GLN A 39 -3.49 -7.72 3.60
C GLN A 39 -2.55 -6.58 4.00
N TYR A 40 -2.51 -5.50 3.22
CA TYR A 40 -1.50 -4.45 3.37
C TYR A 40 -2.00 -3.26 4.19
N PHE A 41 -3.28 -2.91 4.06
CA PHE A 41 -3.86 -1.74 4.73
C PHE A 41 -4.86 -2.11 5.84
N SER A 42 -4.95 -3.40 6.20
CA SER A 42 -5.90 -3.89 7.21
C SER A 42 -7.34 -3.47 6.93
N LEU A 43 -7.73 -3.41 5.65
CA LEU A 43 -9.07 -2.99 5.25
C LEU A 43 -10.15 -3.93 5.79
N GLU A 44 -11.04 -3.41 6.60
CA GLU A 44 -12.30 -4.07 6.94
C GLU A 44 -13.46 -3.34 6.26
N ILE A 45 -14.26 -4.04 5.45
CA ILE A 45 -15.31 -3.41 4.64
C ILE A 45 -16.31 -2.64 5.49
N GLU A 46 -16.69 -3.16 6.66
CA GLU A 46 -17.69 -2.52 7.52
C GLU A 46 -17.10 -1.46 8.44
N SER A 47 -15.77 -1.39 8.60
CA SER A 47 -15.09 -0.41 9.45
C SER A 47 -15.35 1.03 9.03
N PRO A 48 -15.47 2.00 9.97
CA PRO A 48 -15.60 3.42 9.65
C PRO A 48 -14.45 3.94 8.78
N ASN A 49 -13.25 3.35 8.91
CA ASN A 49 -12.05 3.79 8.19
C ASN A 49 -11.94 3.21 6.76
N ALA A 50 -12.85 2.32 6.36
CA ALA A 50 -12.79 1.62 5.09
C ALA A 50 -12.70 2.56 3.88
N GLN A 51 -13.48 3.64 3.90
CA GLN A 51 -13.47 4.64 2.84
C GLN A 51 -12.12 5.36 2.78
N SER A 52 -11.60 5.85 3.91
CA SER A 52 -10.31 6.53 3.96
C SER A 52 -9.16 5.67 3.41
N ILE A 53 -9.17 4.37 3.71
CA ILE A 53 -8.17 3.42 3.18
C ILE A 53 -8.28 3.32 1.65
N VAL A 54 -9.50 3.12 1.14
CA VAL A 54 -9.74 2.99 -0.30
C VAL A 54 -9.37 4.28 -1.04
N GLU A 55 -9.73 5.44 -0.50
CA GLU A 55 -9.38 6.74 -1.07
C GLU A 55 -7.86 6.95 -1.09
N THR A 56 -7.18 6.67 0.03
CA THR A 56 -5.72 6.77 0.14
C THR A 56 -5.03 5.95 -0.94
N TYR A 57 -5.42 4.67 -1.07
CA TYR A 57 -4.85 3.81 -2.10
C TYR A 57 -5.22 4.27 -3.53
N ALA A 58 -6.46 4.72 -3.76
CA ALA A 58 -6.89 5.19 -5.07
C ALA A 58 -6.09 6.43 -5.53
N TYR A 59 -5.87 7.39 -4.63
CA TYR A 59 -5.02 8.56 -4.91
C TYR A 59 -3.57 8.16 -5.15
N LEU A 60 -3.03 7.24 -4.36
CA LEU A 60 -1.68 6.73 -4.54
C LEU A 60 -1.54 6.04 -5.92
N LYS A 61 -2.52 5.21 -6.29
CA LYS A 61 -2.53 4.51 -7.58
C LYS A 61 -2.62 5.47 -8.76
N ARG A 62 -3.39 6.55 -8.62
CA ARG A 62 -3.51 7.60 -9.63
C ARG A 62 -2.22 8.40 -9.81
N LYS A 63 -1.59 8.82 -8.71
CA LYS A 63 -0.35 9.62 -8.74
C LYS A 63 0.89 8.79 -9.08
N CYS A 64 0.91 7.54 -8.65
CA CYS A 64 2.02 6.61 -8.85
C CYS A 64 1.49 5.26 -9.39
N PRO A 65 1.26 5.15 -10.72
CA PRO A 65 0.78 3.91 -11.32
C PRO A 65 1.69 2.71 -11.07
N ALA A 66 2.99 2.96 -10.90
CA ALA A 66 4.01 1.98 -10.60
C ALA A 66 3.90 1.41 -9.17
N PHE A 67 3.14 2.03 -8.27
CA PHE A 67 2.76 1.45 -7.00
C PHE A 67 1.58 0.49 -7.24
N SER A 68 1.90 -0.78 -7.46
CA SER A 68 0.94 -1.80 -7.86
C SER A 68 1.23 -3.11 -7.15
N PHE A 69 0.21 -3.76 -6.59
CA PHE A 69 0.36 -5.07 -5.94
C PHE A 69 0.92 -6.18 -6.86
N ARG A 70 0.99 -5.93 -8.18
CA ARG A 70 1.44 -6.90 -9.19
C ARG A 70 2.92 -6.74 -9.58
N THR A 71 3.61 -5.70 -9.14
CA THR A 71 5.03 -5.52 -9.48
C THR A 71 5.91 -6.36 -8.56
N SER A 72 6.99 -6.95 -9.09
CA SER A 72 7.99 -7.69 -8.30
C SER A 72 8.49 -6.91 -7.10
N ASP A 73 8.69 -5.61 -7.29
CA ASP A 73 9.28 -4.72 -6.28
C ASP A 73 8.22 -4.14 -5.33
N PHE A 74 6.97 -4.61 -5.40
CA PHE A 74 5.88 -4.06 -4.60
C PHE A 74 6.20 -4.12 -3.11
N ASN A 75 6.67 -5.28 -2.62
CA ASN A 75 6.98 -5.44 -1.20
C ASN A 75 8.06 -4.46 -0.73
N GLU A 76 9.06 -4.17 -1.55
CA GLU A 76 10.10 -3.22 -1.20
C GLU A 76 9.55 -1.80 -1.10
N ARG A 77 8.74 -1.39 -2.08
CA ARG A 77 8.05 -0.10 -2.10
C ARG A 77 7.04 0.02 -0.97
N TRP A 78 6.37 -1.07 -0.64
CA TRP A 78 5.43 -1.16 0.47
C TRP A 78 6.13 -0.98 1.81
N GLN A 79 7.28 -1.62 2.05
CA GLN A 79 8.03 -1.43 3.30
C GLN A 79 8.48 0.01 3.49
N ALA A 80 9.00 0.63 2.43
CA ALA A 80 9.35 2.05 2.45
C ALA A 80 8.14 2.94 2.73
N PHE A 81 7.01 2.69 2.06
CA PHE A 81 5.77 3.42 2.30
C PHE A 81 5.25 3.21 3.73
N LYS A 82 5.22 1.97 4.21
CA LYS A 82 4.71 1.57 5.51
C LYS A 82 5.45 2.25 6.65
N HIS A 83 6.78 2.37 6.54
CA HIS A 83 7.59 3.09 7.52
C HIS A 83 7.07 4.50 7.80
N PHE A 84 6.67 5.24 6.75
CA PHE A 84 6.12 6.59 6.89
C PHE A 84 4.61 6.60 7.16
N TYR A 85 3.87 5.61 6.65
CA TYR A 85 2.42 5.49 6.85
C TYR A 85 2.06 5.18 8.31
N ASP A 86 2.83 4.30 8.97
CA ASP A 86 2.62 3.93 10.37
C ASP A 86 3.17 5.00 11.33
N ALA A 87 4.00 5.92 10.86
CA ALA A 87 4.54 7.06 11.63
C ALA A 87 3.49 8.17 11.84
N GLN A 88 2.24 7.80 12.16
CA GLN A 88 1.07 8.69 12.25
C GLN A 88 1.23 9.89 13.22
N LEU A 89 2.23 9.85 14.10
CA LEU A 89 2.52 10.92 15.07
C LEU A 89 3.61 11.90 14.61
N VAL A 90 4.26 11.68 13.46
CA VAL A 90 5.36 12.53 12.99
C VAL A 90 4.88 13.41 11.84
N ARG A 91 4.70 14.71 12.12
CA ARG A 91 4.50 15.71 11.08
C ARG A 91 5.86 16.16 10.56
N TYR A 92 6.20 15.73 9.36
CA TYR A 92 7.40 16.19 8.69
C TYR A 92 7.12 17.48 7.93
N THR A 93 8.01 18.48 8.05
CA THR A 93 8.15 19.47 6.99
C THR A 93 8.70 18.78 5.73
N GLY A 94 8.53 19.37 4.54
CA GLY A 94 9.01 18.78 3.30
C GLY A 94 10.51 18.42 3.34
N GLN A 95 11.33 19.27 3.96
CA GLN A 95 12.76 19.00 4.16
C GLN A 95 13.01 17.83 5.12
N GLN A 96 12.30 17.78 6.26
CA GLN A 96 12.44 16.68 7.22
C GLN A 96 12.03 15.34 6.61
N PHE A 97 11.01 15.32 5.76
CA PHE A 97 10.60 14.13 5.04
C PHE A 97 11.70 13.64 4.10
N LEU A 98 12.32 14.54 3.34
CA LEU A 98 13.39 14.19 2.41
C LEU A 98 14.64 13.64 3.12
N VAL A 99 15.00 14.21 4.26
CA VAL A 99 16.12 13.71 5.09
C VAL A 99 15.79 12.32 5.64
N ALA A 100 14.61 12.15 6.26
CA ALA A 100 14.19 10.85 6.79
C ALA A 100 14.10 9.77 5.69
N LEU A 101 13.65 10.15 4.49
CA LEU A 101 13.63 9.28 3.33
C LEU A 101 15.05 8.89 2.87
N ALA A 102 15.98 9.83 2.83
CA ALA A 102 17.37 9.56 2.46
C ALA A 102 18.06 8.63 3.47
N ASP A 103 17.87 8.87 4.76
CA ASP A 103 18.41 8.02 5.83
C ASP A 103 17.84 6.59 5.75
N TYR A 104 16.52 6.47 5.56
CA TYR A 104 15.86 5.18 5.40
C TYR A 104 16.39 4.43 4.17
N LEU A 105 16.49 5.09 3.02
CA LEU A 105 17.01 4.47 1.80
C LEU A 105 18.48 4.03 1.95
N THR A 106 19.28 4.79 2.70
CA THR A 106 20.70 4.48 2.95
C THR A 106 20.84 3.24 3.83
N LEU A 107 20.09 3.17 4.94
CA LEU A 107 20.04 1.99 5.81
C LEU A 107 19.50 0.76 5.07
N PHE A 108 18.48 0.95 4.23
CA PHE A 108 17.88 -0.11 3.44
C PHE A 108 18.85 -0.68 2.40
N CYS A 109 19.59 0.18 1.68
CA CYS A 109 20.64 -0.23 0.75
C CYS A 109 21.78 -0.98 1.45
N HIS A 110 22.25 -0.51 2.61
CA HIS A 110 23.29 -1.20 3.38
C HIS A 110 22.82 -2.55 3.94
N SER A 111 21.55 -2.67 4.33
CA SER A 111 20.99 -3.95 4.80
C SER A 111 20.93 -5.02 3.69
N ARG A 112 20.73 -4.61 2.42
CA ARG A 112 20.75 -5.51 1.25
C ARG A 112 22.15 -6.04 0.95
N GLN A 113 23.18 -5.19 1.05
CA GLN A 113 24.56 -5.62 0.82
C GLN A 113 25.01 -6.71 1.80
N ARG A 114 24.56 -6.65 3.07
CA ARG A 114 24.85 -7.70 4.06
C ARG A 114 24.15 -9.03 3.76
N LYS A 115 22.91 -9.02 3.27
CA LYS A 115 22.18 -10.25 2.90
C LYS A 115 22.75 -10.94 1.66
N SER A 116 23.21 -10.19 0.67
CA SER A 116 23.88 -10.75 -0.51
C SER A 116 25.23 -11.38 -0.17
N ARG A 117 25.94 -10.83 0.83
CA ARG A 117 27.24 -11.37 1.27
C ARG A 117 27.09 -12.68 2.04
N ASN A 118 26.06 -12.81 2.87
CA ASN A 118 25.83 -14.01 3.69
C ASN A 118 25.22 -15.20 2.91
N GLN A 119 24.78 -15.03 1.66
CA GLN A 119 24.36 -16.14 0.79
C GLN A 119 25.51 -16.75 -0.03
N GLY A 120 26.71 -16.13 -0.01
CA GLY A 120 27.90 -16.64 -0.70
C GLY A 120 28.79 -17.57 0.13
N GLU A 121 28.52 -17.74 1.43
CA GLU A 121 29.41 -18.50 2.35
C GLU A 121 28.84 -19.86 2.79
N SER A 122 27.62 -20.23 2.38
CA SER A 122 26.99 -21.50 2.79
C SER A 122 27.04 -22.60 1.71
N GLY A 123 28.08 -22.57 0.87
CA GLY A 123 28.36 -23.58 -0.15
C GLY A 123 29.85 -23.95 -0.15
N LYS A 124 30.28 -24.67 0.88
CA LYS A 124 31.49 -25.49 0.88
C LYS A 124 31.16 -26.85 1.46
#